data_AF-A0A5M9MYW0-F1
#
_entry.id   AF-A0A5M9MYW0-F1
#
_cell.length_a   1.000
_cell.length_b   1.000
_cell.length_c   1.000
_cell.angle_alpha   90.00
_cell.angle_beta   90.00
_cell.angle_gamma   90.00
#
_symmetry.space_group_name_H-M   'P 1'
#
loop_
_entity.id
_entity.type
_entity.pdbx_description
1 polymer ?
#
loop_
_entity_poly.entity_id
_entity_poly.type
_entity_poly.pdbx_seq_one_letter_code
_entity_poly.pdbx_strand_id
1 'polypeptide(L)'
;MVAFGPETMVINYSERFTVTEMTGLFSSPRPIKGVHGHGDLRKKEVVGEYTIPYQLQTGLTRYAPMAKKPGSTIPGKSSPVPQFPASAYDIATTYLPAPKIQTTISASRTYSVVSVENTASPAPHPHDIHMKRFLERWKD
;
A
#
# COMPACT_ATOMS: atom_id res chain seq x y z
N MET A 1 -1.06 32.55 -0.46
CA MET A 1 -1.55 32.95 0.89
C MET A 1 -1.34 34.45 1.02
N VAL A 2 -2.37 35.22 1.40
CA VAL A 2 -2.30 36.69 1.49
C VAL A 2 -2.29 37.09 2.96
N ALA A 3 -1.34 37.94 3.36
CA ALA A 3 -1.27 38.51 4.70
C ALA A 3 -1.40 40.03 4.62
N PHE A 4 -2.18 40.63 5.53
CA PHE A 4 -2.47 42.05 5.58
C PHE A 4 -2.13 42.63 6.97
N GLY A 5 -1.55 43.82 6.97
CA GLY A 5 -1.33 44.67 8.15
C GLY A 5 -1.68 46.13 7.83
N PRO A 6 -1.67 47.04 8.82
CA PRO A 6 -2.24 48.39 8.71
C PRO A 6 -1.74 49.21 7.51
N GLU A 7 -0.53 48.93 7.01
CA GLU A 7 0.08 49.63 5.86
C GLU A 7 0.85 48.68 4.91
N THR A 8 0.66 47.35 5.04
CA THR A 8 1.41 46.38 4.21
C THR A 8 0.56 45.19 3.79
N MET A 9 0.65 44.85 2.50
CA MET A 9 0.07 43.64 1.94
C MET A 9 1.19 42.78 1.36
N VAL A 10 1.29 41.53 1.81
CA VAL A 10 2.26 40.56 1.29
C VAL A 10 1.50 39.39 0.68
N ILE A 11 1.71 39.16 -0.62
CA ILE A 11 1.16 38.02 -1.35
C ILE A 11 2.26 36.96 -1.50
N ASN A 12 2.10 35.83 -0.80
CA ASN A 12 2.98 34.67 -0.96
C ASN A 12 2.39 33.71 -2.00
N TYR A 13 3.06 33.59 -3.14
CA TYR A 13 2.74 32.65 -4.22
C TYR A 13 3.41 31.31 -3.96
N SER A 14 2.77 30.19 -4.31
CA SER A 14 3.42 28.86 -4.28
C SER A 14 4.04 28.55 -5.64
N GLU A 15 5.03 27.67 -5.68
CA GLU A 15 5.72 27.25 -6.92
C GLU A 15 4.80 26.57 -7.96
N ARG A 16 3.54 26.28 -7.60
CA ARG A 16 2.60 25.55 -8.45
C ARG A 16 1.73 26.42 -9.36
N PHE A 17 1.80 27.75 -9.24
CA PHE A 17 1.04 28.64 -10.10
C PHE A 17 1.84 29.90 -10.46
N THR A 18 1.94 30.18 -11.75
CA THR A 18 2.59 31.38 -12.31
C THR A 18 1.51 32.35 -12.75
N VAL A 19 1.47 33.54 -12.17
CA VAL A 19 0.59 34.62 -12.64
C VAL A 19 1.47 35.60 -13.41
N THR A 20 1.37 35.57 -14.74
CA THR A 20 2.01 36.53 -15.63
C THR A 20 1.20 37.83 -15.67
N GLU A 21 1.89 38.97 -15.80
CA GLU A 21 1.33 40.33 -15.96
C GLU A 21 0.82 41.06 -14.70
N MET A 22 1.19 40.65 -13.49
CA MET A 22 1.03 41.54 -12.33
C MET A 22 2.17 42.57 -12.30
N THR A 23 1.87 43.85 -12.52
CA THR A 23 2.80 44.97 -12.29
C THR A 23 2.56 45.58 -10.92
N GLY A 24 3.55 45.44 -10.02
CA GLY A 24 3.56 46.03 -8.68
C GLY A 24 4.97 46.01 -8.08
N LEU A 25 5.20 46.75 -6.99
CA LEU A 25 6.47 46.71 -6.26
C LEU A 25 6.57 45.37 -5.51
N PHE A 26 7.26 44.41 -6.11
CA PHE A 26 7.55 43.11 -5.48
C PHE A 26 8.75 43.27 -4.57
N SER A 27 8.57 43.07 -3.26
CA SER A 27 9.74 42.94 -2.38
C SER A 27 10.52 41.70 -2.83
N SER A 28 11.84 41.83 -3.01
CA SER A 28 12.71 40.68 -3.28
C SER A 28 12.38 39.56 -2.30
N PRO A 29 12.07 38.34 -2.76
CA PRO A 29 11.78 37.24 -1.87
C PRO A 29 13.01 37.03 -0.98
N ARG A 30 12.89 37.37 0.31
CA ARG A 30 13.88 36.93 1.29
C ARG A 30 13.71 35.43 1.35
N PRO A 31 14.75 34.63 1.06
CA PRO A 31 14.66 33.20 1.28
C PRO A 31 14.42 33.03 2.79
N ILE A 32 13.20 32.67 3.16
CA ILE A 32 12.97 32.05 4.44
C ILE A 32 13.84 30.81 4.39
N LYS A 33 14.91 30.80 5.19
CA LYS A 33 15.77 29.64 5.38
C LYS A 33 14.96 28.61 6.16
N GLY A 34 13.90 28.11 5.53
CA GLY A 34 13.24 26.89 5.91
C GLY A 34 14.32 25.83 5.90
N VAL A 35 14.45 25.14 7.02
CA VAL A 35 15.28 23.96 7.16
C VAL A 35 14.74 22.93 6.18
N HIS A 36 15.14 23.05 4.91
CA HIS A 36 14.87 22.07 3.87
C HIS A 36 15.91 20.95 4.04
N GLY A 37 15.79 20.25 5.16
CA GLY A 37 16.21 18.86 5.25
C GLY A 37 15.19 17.99 4.51
N HIS A 38 14.85 18.33 3.27
CA HIS A 38 14.30 17.34 2.35
C HIS A 38 15.52 16.54 1.89
N GLY A 39 15.93 15.59 2.74
CA GLY A 39 16.79 14.52 2.30
C GLY A 39 16.16 13.95 1.05
N ASP A 40 16.90 13.99 -0.05
CA ASP A 40 16.60 13.31 -1.30
C ASP A 40 15.96 11.95 -0.95
N LEU A 41 14.63 11.84 -1.09
CA LEU A 41 13.92 10.57 -1.10
C LEU A 41 14.20 9.90 -2.44
N ARG A 42 15.48 9.83 -2.82
CA ARG A 42 15.94 8.79 -3.72
C ARG A 42 15.47 7.52 -3.03
N LYS A 43 14.60 6.76 -3.71
CA LYS A 43 14.50 5.33 -3.45
C LYS A 43 15.93 4.83 -3.53
N LYS A 44 16.58 4.74 -2.38
CA LYS A 44 17.78 3.97 -2.20
C LYS A 44 17.27 2.57 -2.41
N GLU A 45 17.29 2.13 -3.65
CA GLU A 45 17.25 0.71 -3.96
C GLU A 45 18.58 0.18 -3.46
N VAL A 46 18.67 0.00 -2.14
CA VAL A 46 19.81 -0.67 -1.52
C VAL A 46 19.56 -2.13 -1.83
N VAL A 47 20.29 -2.64 -2.82
CA VAL A 47 20.22 -4.00 -3.38
C VAL A 47 20.47 -5.13 -2.34
N GLY A 48 20.50 -4.82 -1.03
CA GLY A 48 20.67 -5.78 0.07
C GLY A 48 19.73 -5.62 1.27
N GLU A 49 18.78 -4.67 1.28
CA GLU A 49 17.89 -4.42 2.43
C GLU A 49 16.94 -5.60 2.73
N TYR A 50 16.57 -6.36 1.71
CA TYR A 50 15.66 -7.52 1.82
C TYR A 50 16.38 -8.85 2.11
N THR A 51 17.71 -8.85 2.22
CA THR A 51 18.51 -10.08 2.43
C THR A 51 18.47 -10.54 3.88
N ILE A 52 18.36 -9.61 4.85
CA ILE A 52 18.28 -9.94 6.28
C ILE A 52 16.86 -10.45 6.57
N PRO A 53 16.68 -11.64 7.17
CA PRO A 53 15.37 -12.13 7.58
C PRO A 53 14.62 -11.09 8.39
N TYR A 54 13.34 -10.86 8.05
CA TYR A 54 12.54 -9.77 8.64
C TYR A 54 12.65 -9.73 10.16
N GLN A 55 12.58 -10.90 10.82
CA GLN A 55 12.67 -11.06 12.28
C GLN A 55 13.98 -10.57 12.90
N LEU A 56 15.08 -10.57 12.15
CA LEU A 56 16.41 -10.13 12.59
C LEU A 56 16.70 -8.66 12.27
N GLN A 57 15.81 -7.98 11.53
CA GLN A 57 16.00 -6.59 11.18
C GLN A 57 15.77 -5.66 12.37
N THR A 58 16.64 -4.66 12.51
CA THR A 58 16.58 -3.62 13.54
C THR A 58 16.40 -2.26 12.92
N GLY A 59 15.78 -1.33 13.65
CA GLY A 59 15.59 0.06 13.22
C GLY A 59 14.13 0.43 13.01
N LEU A 60 13.90 1.73 12.76
CA LEU A 60 12.56 2.30 12.56
C LEU A 60 11.91 1.79 11.27
N THR A 61 12.71 1.50 10.25
CA THR A 61 12.26 0.97 8.96
C THR A 61 12.65 -0.49 8.84
N ARG A 62 11.67 -1.36 8.59
CA ARG A 62 11.90 -2.78 8.28
C ARG A 62 11.54 -3.09 6.84
N TYR A 63 12.17 -4.11 6.28
CA TYR A 63 12.07 -4.52 4.89
C TYR A 63 11.49 -5.92 4.79
N ALA A 64 10.23 -6.03 4.40
CA ALA A 64 9.55 -7.32 4.28
C ALA A 64 9.85 -7.99 2.92
N PRO A 65 10.11 -9.30 2.90
CA PRO A 65 10.31 -10.03 1.64
C PRO A 65 9.03 -10.05 0.79
N MET A 66 9.18 -10.37 -0.50
CA MET A 66 8.04 -10.52 -1.40
C MET A 66 7.13 -11.65 -0.89
N ALA A 67 5.80 -11.42 -0.92
CA ALA A 67 4.83 -12.44 -0.57
C ALA A 67 4.95 -13.66 -1.51
N LYS A 68 4.66 -14.85 -0.96
CA LYS A 68 4.69 -16.10 -1.73
C LYS A 68 3.66 -16.04 -2.86
N LYS A 69 4.09 -16.39 -4.07
CA LYS A 69 3.20 -16.51 -5.21
C LYS A 69 2.15 -17.59 -4.93
N PRO A 70 0.84 -17.33 -5.15
CA PRO A 70 -0.18 -18.35 -5.01
C PRO A 70 0.08 -19.49 -6.00
N GLY A 71 -0.20 -20.72 -5.58
CA GLY A 71 -0.16 -21.88 -6.47
C GLY A 71 -1.27 -21.83 -7.52
N SER A 72 -1.12 -22.59 -8.60
CA SER A 72 -2.11 -22.71 -9.68
C SER A 72 -3.26 -23.67 -9.36
N THR A 73 -3.20 -24.39 -8.24
CA THR A 73 -4.13 -25.47 -7.91
C THR A 73 -4.57 -25.34 -6.46
N ILE A 74 -5.89 -25.42 -6.24
CA ILE A 74 -6.47 -25.52 -4.90
C ILE A 74 -6.38 -27.00 -4.47
N PRO A 75 -5.66 -27.35 -3.40
CA PRO A 75 -5.61 -28.72 -2.92
C PRO A 75 -7.00 -29.17 -2.44
N GLY A 76 -7.51 -30.27 -3.01
CA GLY A 76 -8.91 -30.67 -2.84
C GLY A 76 -9.31 -31.21 -1.46
N LYS A 77 -8.35 -31.55 -0.58
CA LYS A 77 -8.61 -32.17 0.74
C LYS A 77 -7.49 -31.91 1.76
N SER A 78 -7.15 -30.65 2.02
CA SER A 78 -6.18 -30.34 3.07
C SER A 78 -6.74 -29.24 3.97
N SER A 79 -6.79 -29.50 5.28
CA SER A 79 -7.02 -28.46 6.26
C SER A 79 -5.96 -27.35 6.03
N PRO A 80 -6.37 -26.08 5.91
CA PRO A 80 -5.41 -25.00 5.67
C PRO A 80 -4.42 -24.95 6.83
N VAL A 81 -3.13 -25.09 6.51
CA VAL A 81 -2.05 -24.91 7.49
C VAL A 81 -1.56 -23.47 7.40
N PRO A 82 -1.42 -22.75 8.53
CA PRO A 82 -0.85 -21.41 8.53
C PRO A 82 0.52 -21.39 7.86
N GLN A 83 0.78 -20.40 7.02
CA GLN A 83 2.07 -20.27 6.34
C GLN A 83 3.21 -19.96 7.33
N PHE A 84 2.89 -19.32 8.45
CA PHE A 84 3.82 -19.00 9.53
C PHE A 84 3.17 -19.38 10.87
N PRO A 85 3.97 -19.75 11.88
CA PRO A 85 3.45 -19.95 13.24
C PRO A 85 2.89 -18.63 13.79
N ALA A 86 2.03 -18.72 14.80
CA ALA A 86 1.57 -17.55 15.52
C ALA A 86 2.78 -16.78 16.07
N SER A 87 2.81 -15.47 15.81
CA SER A 87 3.85 -14.60 16.37
C SER A 87 3.69 -14.51 17.89
N ALA A 88 4.80 -14.61 18.63
CA ALA A 88 4.81 -14.29 20.05
C ALA A 88 4.34 -12.83 20.23
N TYR A 89 3.43 -12.63 21.17
CA TYR A 89 2.91 -11.31 21.54
C TYR A 89 2.91 -11.20 23.06
N ASP A 90 3.26 -10.01 23.55
CA ASP A 90 3.14 -9.68 24.96
C ASP A 90 1.85 -8.89 25.17
N ILE A 91 1.06 -9.29 26.16
CA ILE A 91 -0.15 -8.56 26.53
C ILE A 91 0.25 -7.32 27.31
N ALA A 92 -0.08 -6.14 26.79
CA ALA A 92 0.15 -4.88 27.49
C ALA A 92 -0.81 -4.76 28.68
N THR A 93 -0.31 -4.98 29.90
CA THR A 93 -1.05 -4.74 31.14
C THR A 93 -0.91 -3.30 31.65
N THR A 94 0.01 -2.53 31.07
CA THR A 94 0.30 -1.12 31.37
C THR A 94 0.63 -0.36 30.09
N TYR A 95 0.82 0.97 30.18
CA TYR A 95 1.17 1.81 29.03
C TYR A 95 2.52 1.39 28.42
N LEU A 96 2.51 1.03 27.14
CA LEU A 96 3.71 0.66 26.40
C LEU A 96 4.58 1.87 26.08
N PRO A 97 5.91 1.68 25.97
CA PRO A 97 6.82 2.71 25.50
C PRO A 97 6.56 3.05 24.02
N ALA A 98 7.14 4.17 23.56
CA ALA A 98 7.04 4.57 22.16
C ALA A 98 7.49 3.43 21.22
N PRO A 99 6.75 3.20 20.11
CA PRO A 99 7.03 2.11 19.19
C PRO A 99 8.41 2.26 18.54
N LYS A 100 9.15 1.15 18.47
CA LYS A 100 10.49 1.10 17.85
C LYS A 100 10.47 0.95 16.33
N ILE A 101 9.31 0.62 15.75
CA ILE A 101 9.13 0.41 14.31
C ILE A 101 8.14 1.46 13.84
N GLN A 102 8.57 2.29 12.90
CA GLN A 102 7.77 3.36 12.32
C GLN A 102 7.14 2.93 11.00
N THR A 103 7.85 2.14 10.19
CA THR A 103 7.36 1.74 8.87
C THR A 103 7.94 0.40 8.42
N THR A 104 7.19 -0.28 7.54
CA THR A 104 7.62 -1.51 6.88
C THR A 104 7.48 -1.34 5.37
N ILE A 105 8.55 -1.58 4.64
CA ILE A 105 8.60 -1.49 3.18
C ILE A 105 8.66 -2.92 2.63
N SER A 106 7.67 -3.32 1.85
CA SER A 106 7.66 -4.64 1.21
C SER A 106 8.40 -4.61 -0.12
N ALA A 107 9.11 -5.71 -0.43
CA ALA A 107 9.78 -5.86 -1.72
C ALA A 107 8.77 -5.77 -2.88
N SER A 108 9.22 -5.19 -3.99
CA SER A 108 8.43 -5.09 -5.21
C SER A 108 8.14 -6.48 -5.81
N ARG A 109 7.01 -6.58 -6.51
CA ARG A 109 6.59 -7.84 -7.15
C ARG A 109 7.40 -8.06 -8.41
N THR A 110 8.05 -9.21 -8.54
CA THR A 110 8.90 -9.55 -9.70
C THR A 110 8.17 -10.28 -10.83
N TYR A 111 6.89 -10.61 -10.65
CA TYR A 111 6.12 -11.37 -11.64
C TYR A 111 4.95 -10.56 -12.21
N SER A 112 4.71 -10.76 -13.51
CA SER A 112 3.51 -10.29 -14.20
C SER A 112 2.40 -11.35 -14.12
N VAL A 113 1.15 -10.89 -14.13
CA VAL A 113 -0.05 -11.74 -14.18
C VAL A 113 -0.76 -11.44 -15.48
N VAL A 114 -1.00 -12.49 -16.26
CA VAL A 114 -1.88 -12.43 -17.43
C VAL A 114 -3.20 -13.05 -17.03
N SER A 115 -4.27 -12.28 -17.13
CA SER A 115 -5.63 -12.78 -16.93
C SER A 115 -6.18 -13.20 -18.29
N VAL A 116 -6.73 -14.41 -18.35
CA VAL A 116 -7.46 -14.91 -19.52
C VAL A 116 -8.89 -15.22 -19.10
N GLU A 117 -9.80 -15.18 -20.07
CA GLU A 117 -11.19 -15.58 -19.89
C GLU A 117 -11.26 -17.04 -19.44
N ASN A 118 -12.17 -17.36 -18.52
CA ASN A 118 -12.40 -18.75 -18.13
C ASN A 118 -13.21 -19.45 -19.23
N THR A 119 -12.55 -20.27 -20.05
CA THR A 119 -13.19 -21.02 -21.13
C THR A 119 -13.92 -22.29 -20.67
N ALA A 120 -13.89 -22.61 -19.37
CA ALA A 120 -14.60 -23.76 -18.83
C ALA A 120 -16.10 -23.51 -18.73
N SER A 121 -16.92 -24.51 -19.08
CA SER A 121 -18.36 -24.45 -18.86
C SER A 121 -18.67 -24.33 -17.36
N PRO A 122 -19.66 -23.51 -16.97
CA PRO A 122 -20.09 -23.42 -15.58
C PRO A 122 -20.43 -24.80 -15.02
N ALA A 123 -20.03 -25.07 -13.78
CA ALA A 123 -20.46 -26.27 -13.09
C ALA A 123 -22.00 -26.25 -12.95
N PRO A 124 -22.68 -27.41 -13.10
CA PRO A 124 -24.12 -27.49 -12.93
C PRO A 124 -24.51 -27.05 -11.51
N HIS A 125 -25.60 -26.31 -11.38
CA HIS A 125 -26.08 -25.89 -10.08
C HIS A 125 -26.53 -27.14 -9.31
N PRO A 126 -26.25 -27.28 -8.00
CA PRO A 126 -26.75 -28.40 -7.21
C PRO A 126 -28.29 -28.59 -7.24
N HIS A 127 -29.07 -27.58 -7.65
CA HIS A 127 -30.52 -27.67 -7.81
C HIS A 127 -30.98 -28.02 -9.23
N ASP A 128 -30.08 -28.13 -10.22
CA ASP A 128 -30.44 -28.43 -11.61
C ASP A 128 -31.17 -29.78 -11.75
N ILE A 129 -30.81 -30.75 -10.91
CA ILE A 129 -31.49 -32.07 -10.86
C ILE A 129 -32.95 -31.90 -10.41
N HIS A 130 -33.20 -31.06 -9.40
CA HIS A 130 -34.54 -30.80 -8.90
C HIS A 130 -35.37 -29.96 -9.87
N MET A 131 -34.73 -28.99 -10.53
CA MET A 131 -35.36 -28.16 -11.56
C MET A 131 -35.75 -29.00 -12.78
N LYS A 132 -34.87 -29.88 -13.25
CA LYS A 132 -35.16 -30.80 -14.35
C LYS A 132 -36.37 -31.69 -14.04
N ARG A 133 -36.41 -32.29 -12.83
CA ARG A 133 -37.57 -33.07 -12.36
C ARG A 133 -38.85 -32.26 -12.29
N PHE A 134 -38.80 -31.01 -11.85
CA PHE A 134 -39.97 -30.12 -11.81
C PHE A 134 -40.53 -29.83 -13.21
N LEU A 135 -39.65 -29.57 -14.18
CA LEU A 135 -40.03 -29.28 -15.57
C LEU A 135 -40.58 -30.53 -16.31
N GLU A 136 -40.07 -31.71 -16.00
CA GLU A 136 -40.48 -32.97 -16.63
C GLU A 136 -41.76 -33.57 -16.01
N ARG A 137 -42.23 -33.06 -14.87
CA ARG A 137 -43.40 -33.57 -14.13
C ARG A 137 -44.70 -33.64 -14.94
N TRP A 138 -44.86 -32.79 -15.96
CA TRP A 138 -46.09 -32.70 -16.76
C TRP A 138 -46.08 -33.59 -18.01
N LYS A 139 -45.02 -34.39 -18.21
CA LYS A 139 -44.86 -35.27 -19.38
C LYS A 139 -45.45 -36.67 -19.19
N ASP A 140 -46.01 -36.94 -18.00
CA ASP A 140 -46.74 -38.18 -17.68
C ASP A 140 -48.19 -38.14 -18.22
#